data_AF-A0A9P6ME21-F1
#
_entry.id   AF-A0A9P6ME21-F1
#
_cell.length_a   1.000
_cell.length_b   1.000
_cell.length_c   1.000
_cell.angle_alpha   90.00
_cell.angle_beta   90.00
_cell.angle_gamma   90.00
#
_symmetry.space_group_name_H-M   'P 1'
#
loop_
_entity.id
_entity.type
_entity.pdbx_description
1 polymer ?
#
loop_
_entity_poly.entity_id
_entity_poly.type
_entity_poly.pdbx_seq_one_letter_code
_entity_poly.pdbx_strand_id
1 'polypeptide(L)'
;MADLSKTFYALTEDLIVILATHIEPLDLVNLGATCKRLYELFNRQEVWEHKAIDDFGDRFTITSILDSAGLDLGEQNKPEPTDWREYYKERHQAMVQMNKDTDAQVAKSEKDYEEAQALLKGFQSSGEIESLSKAAQLMVGILDYFPGHAGCYHLLGFTLYVLNELEDALTLLEIGSMVDPNYEPIR
;
A
#
# COMPACT_ATOMS: atom_id res chain seq x y z
N MET A 1 22.43 -38.61 15.84
CA MET A 1 22.08 -37.26 16.29
C MET A 1 21.58 -36.50 15.08
N ALA A 2 20.39 -35.90 15.14
CA ALA A 2 19.91 -35.05 14.05
C ALA A 2 20.76 -33.77 14.00
N ASP A 3 21.22 -33.41 12.80
CA ASP A 3 21.95 -32.17 12.58
C ASP A 3 20.98 -30.99 12.70
N LEU A 4 21.03 -30.30 13.84
CA LEU A 4 20.14 -29.17 14.14
C LEU A 4 20.46 -27.92 13.29
N SER A 5 21.60 -27.88 12.60
CA SER A 5 22.01 -26.75 11.75
C SER A 5 21.13 -26.56 10.51
N LYS A 6 20.32 -27.57 10.16
CA LYS A 6 19.38 -27.56 9.02
C LYS A 6 17.92 -27.56 9.45
N THR A 7 17.64 -27.07 10.66
CA THR A 7 16.27 -26.99 11.18
C THR A 7 15.74 -25.57 11.10
N PHE A 8 14.41 -25.41 11.13
CA PHE A 8 13.76 -24.09 11.18
C PHE A 8 14.26 -23.23 12.35
N TYR A 9 14.70 -23.87 13.43
CA TYR A 9 15.29 -23.20 14.60
C TYR A 9 16.62 -22.50 14.29
N ALA A 10 17.32 -22.90 13.24
CA ALA A 10 18.57 -22.28 12.81
C ALA A 10 18.36 -21.01 11.96
N LEU A 11 17.12 -20.70 11.55
CA LEU A 11 16.81 -19.45 10.85
C LEU A 11 16.98 -18.24 11.78
N THR A 12 17.53 -17.16 11.23
CA THR A 12 17.59 -15.86 11.90
C THR A 12 16.20 -15.27 12.05
N GLU A 13 16.02 -14.33 12.98
CA GLU A 13 14.74 -13.64 13.13
C GLU A 13 14.34 -12.92 11.84
N ASP A 14 15.28 -12.24 11.18
CA ASP A 14 15.03 -11.53 9.91
C ASP A 14 14.45 -12.44 8.83
N LEU A 15 15.00 -13.64 8.65
CA LEU A 15 14.48 -14.59 7.66
C LEU A 15 13.09 -15.09 8.04
N ILE A 16 12.82 -15.25 9.33
CA ILE A 16 11.50 -15.67 9.81
C ILE A 16 10.46 -14.53 9.60
N VAL A 17 10.86 -13.27 9.78
CA VAL A 17 10.00 -12.12 9.48
C VAL A 17 9.71 -12.02 7.98
N ILE A 18 10.71 -12.18 7.12
CA ILE A 18 10.51 -12.23 5.66
C ILE A 18 9.57 -13.38 5.28
N LEU A 19 9.75 -14.57 5.88
CA LEU A 19 8.84 -15.68 5.63
C LEU A 19 7.41 -15.36 6.10
N ALA A 20 7.26 -14.61 7.19
CA ALA A 20 5.95 -14.25 7.72
C ALA A 20 5.13 -13.39 6.74
N THR A 21 5.78 -12.54 5.92
CA THR A 21 5.05 -11.72 4.95
C THR A 21 4.39 -12.58 3.87
N HIS A 22 5.01 -13.70 3.48
CA HIS A 22 4.51 -14.63 2.48
C HIS A 22 3.56 -15.72 2.99
N ILE A 23 3.26 -15.78 4.29
CA ILE A 23 2.38 -16.79 4.88
C ILE A 23 0.99 -16.21 5.12
N GLU A 24 -0.05 -17.02 4.88
CA GLU A 24 -1.43 -16.63 5.18
C GLU A 24 -1.60 -16.31 6.68
N PRO A 25 -2.42 -15.30 7.05
CA PRO A 25 -2.54 -14.85 8.45
C PRO A 25 -2.91 -15.96 9.43
N LEU A 26 -3.77 -16.90 9.02
CA LEU A 26 -4.17 -18.03 9.86
C LEU A 26 -3.01 -19.00 10.08
N ASP A 27 -2.24 -19.27 9.03
CA ASP A 27 -1.08 -20.16 9.09
C ASP A 27 0.05 -19.55 9.92
N LEU A 28 0.19 -18.22 9.88
CA LEU A 28 1.13 -17.49 10.74
C LEU A 28 0.78 -17.67 12.23
N VAL A 29 -0.52 -17.58 12.57
CA VAL A 29 -1.00 -17.84 13.94
C VAL A 29 -0.77 -19.30 14.35
N ASN A 30 -1.08 -20.25 13.46
CA ASN A 30 -0.85 -21.67 13.71
C ASN A 30 0.64 -21.98 13.90
N LEU A 31 1.51 -21.41 13.08
CA LEU A 31 2.95 -21.57 13.18
C LEU A 31 3.48 -20.95 14.48
N GLY A 32 2.97 -19.78 14.88
CA GLY A 32 3.27 -19.19 16.18
C GLY A 32 2.89 -20.09 17.35
N ALA A 33 1.78 -20.82 17.26
CA ALA A 33 1.35 -21.76 18.29
C ALA A 33 2.26 -23.00 18.45
N THR A 34 3.15 -23.27 17.49
CA THR A 34 4.04 -24.44 17.54
C THR A 34 5.18 -24.30 18.56
N CYS A 35 5.65 -23.08 18.83
CA CYS A 35 6.66 -22.84 19.86
C CYS A 35 6.69 -21.39 20.36
N LYS A 36 7.18 -21.21 21.59
CA LYS A 36 7.23 -19.91 22.28
C LYS A 36 8.01 -18.84 21.50
N ARG A 37 9.14 -19.20 20.88
CA ARG A 37 9.97 -18.25 20.10
C ARG A 37 9.19 -17.65 18.93
N LEU A 38 8.46 -18.48 18.18
CA LEU A 38 7.67 -18.02 17.04
C LEU A 38 6.42 -17.27 17.49
N TYR A 39 5.80 -17.70 18.58
CA TYR A 39 4.72 -16.94 19.20
C TYR A 39 5.16 -15.52 19.56
N GLU A 40 6.29 -15.36 20.25
CA GLU A 40 6.80 -14.03 20.63
C GLU A 40 7.15 -13.20 19.40
N LEU A 41 7.80 -13.80 18.39
CA LEU A 41 8.19 -13.11 17.17
C LEU A 41 6.98 -12.66 16.34
N PHE A 42 6.01 -13.54 16.08
CA PHE A 42 4.83 -13.21 15.26
C PHE A 42 3.79 -12.35 15.98
N ASN A 43 3.93 -12.09 17.28
CA ASN A 43 3.10 -11.11 17.98
C ASN A 43 3.77 -9.72 18.07
N ARG A 44 4.97 -9.54 17.49
CA ARG A 44 5.60 -8.23 17.35
C ARG A 44 4.85 -7.38 16.33
N GLN A 45 4.80 -6.07 16.57
CA GLN A 45 4.03 -5.13 15.74
C GLN A 45 4.64 -5.01 14.34
N GLU A 46 5.97 -5.01 14.26
CA GLU A 46 6.76 -4.84 13.04
C GLU A 46 6.49 -5.97 12.02
N VAL A 47 6.15 -7.17 12.48
CA VAL A 47 5.79 -8.30 11.59
C VAL A 47 4.46 -8.04 10.90
N TRP A 48 3.47 -7.52 11.63
CA TRP A 48 2.15 -7.22 11.08
C TRP A 48 2.15 -5.95 10.25
N GLU A 49 3.01 -4.99 10.58
CA GLU A 49 3.28 -3.80 9.77
C GLU A 49 3.83 -4.20 8.40
N HIS A 50 4.96 -4.91 8.34
CA HIS A 50 5.53 -5.37 7.07
C HIS A 50 4.54 -6.22 6.28
N LYS A 51 3.80 -7.11 6.95
CA LYS A 51 2.78 -7.92 6.28
C LYS A 51 1.63 -7.07 5.73
N ALA A 52 1.18 -6.05 6.46
CA ALA A 52 0.14 -5.13 5.99
C ALA A 52 0.62 -4.31 4.79
N ILE A 53 1.86 -3.84 4.82
CA ILE A 53 2.47 -3.09 3.71
C ILE A 53 2.62 -3.97 2.47
N ASP A 54 3.13 -5.19 2.62
CA ASP A 54 3.30 -6.13 1.51
C ASP A 54 1.94 -6.53 0.90
N ASP A 55 0.93 -6.80 1.73
CA ASP A 55 -0.37 -7.28 1.25
C ASP A 55 -1.29 -6.15 0.75
N PHE A 56 -1.19 -4.94 1.33
CA PHE A 56 -2.14 -3.84 1.10
C PHE A 56 -1.52 -2.54 0.57
N GLY A 57 -0.20 -2.50 0.36
CA GLY A 57 0.54 -1.31 -0.03
C GLY A 57 0.82 -0.35 1.13
N ASP A 58 1.91 0.42 1.01
CA ASP A 58 2.32 1.41 2.01
C ASP A 58 1.57 2.74 1.85
N ARG A 59 0.30 2.74 2.25
CA ARG A 59 -0.53 3.95 2.18
C ARG A 59 -0.01 5.08 3.07
N PHE A 60 0.69 4.78 4.16
CA PHE A 60 1.12 5.78 5.14
C PHE A 60 2.31 6.56 4.61
N THR A 61 3.27 5.88 3.99
CA THR A 61 4.34 6.56 3.25
C THR A 61 3.76 7.41 2.11
N ILE A 62 2.83 6.86 1.31
CA ILE A 62 2.22 7.61 0.20
C ILE A 62 1.51 8.88 0.70
N THR A 63 0.68 8.77 1.74
CA THR A 63 -0.07 9.92 2.26
C THR A 63 0.85 10.93 2.95
N SER A 64 1.90 10.49 3.64
CA SER A 64 2.92 11.36 4.23
C SER A 64 3.68 12.18 3.18
N ILE A 65 4.07 11.55 2.06
CA ILE A 65 4.72 12.22 0.93
C ILE A 65 3.80 13.33 0.37
N LEU A 66 2.54 12.98 0.11
CA LEU A 66 1.58 13.91 -0.49
C LEU A 66 1.22 15.08 0.46
N ASP A 67 1.05 14.81 1.75
CA ASP A 67 0.80 15.83 2.77
C ASP A 67 1.99 16.78 2.91
N SER A 68 3.22 16.25 2.85
CA SER A 68 4.45 17.05 2.87
C SER A 68 4.58 17.97 1.65
N ALA A 69 4.05 17.55 0.50
CA ALA A 69 3.94 18.37 -0.72
C ALA A 69 2.82 19.44 -0.65
N GLY A 70 2.10 19.53 0.48
CA GLY A 70 1.04 20.52 0.69
C GLY A 70 -0.32 20.15 0.08
N LEU A 71 -0.54 18.88 -0.26
CA LEU A 71 -1.82 18.40 -0.77
C LEU A 71 -2.78 18.08 0.39
N ASP A 72 -3.99 18.63 0.32
CA ASP A 72 -5.04 18.27 1.26
C ASP A 72 -5.64 16.91 0.87
N LEU A 73 -5.42 15.91 1.71
CA LEU A 73 -5.89 14.55 1.51
C LEU A 73 -7.23 14.24 2.20
N GLY A 74 -7.80 15.18 2.97
CA GLY A 74 -9.08 14.99 3.65
C GLY A 74 -9.18 13.67 4.42
N GLU A 75 -10.21 12.86 4.13
CA GLU A 75 -10.44 11.57 4.79
C GLU A 75 -9.37 10.50 4.49
N GLN A 76 -8.54 10.71 3.48
CA GLN A 76 -7.45 9.80 3.14
C GLN A 76 -6.27 9.91 4.11
N ASN A 77 -6.08 11.08 4.74
CA ASN A 77 -5.04 11.31 5.73
C ASN A 77 -5.40 10.68 7.09
N LYS A 78 -5.20 9.37 7.19
CA LYS A 78 -5.43 8.61 8.42
C LYS A 78 -4.09 8.38 9.11
N PRO A 79 -4.01 8.54 10.44
CA PRO A 79 -2.79 8.26 11.18
C PRO A 79 -2.44 6.77 11.10
N GLU A 80 -1.16 6.47 11.25
CA GLU A 80 -0.68 5.10 11.40
C GLU A 80 -1.33 4.40 12.59
N PRO A 81 -1.65 3.10 12.46
CA PRO A 81 -2.24 2.33 13.53
C PRO A 81 -1.23 2.05 14.64
N THR A 82 -1.69 2.08 15.89
CA THR A 82 -0.87 1.66 17.04
C THR A 82 -0.88 0.14 17.24
N ASP A 83 -1.87 -0.56 16.67
CA ASP A 83 -1.96 -2.02 16.64
C ASP A 83 -2.10 -2.50 15.19
N TRP A 84 -0.97 -2.82 14.58
CA TRP A 84 -0.87 -3.33 13.20
C TRP A 84 -1.56 -4.66 13.00
N ARG A 85 -1.65 -5.49 14.06
CA ARG A 85 -2.32 -6.77 13.95
C ARG A 85 -3.84 -6.60 13.87
N GLU A 86 -4.40 -5.69 14.65
CA GLU A 86 -5.81 -5.34 14.56
C GLU A 86 -6.12 -4.67 13.23
N TYR A 87 -5.31 -3.67 12.84
CA TYR A 87 -5.39 -3.03 11.53
C TYR A 87 -5.38 -4.03 10.37
N TYR A 88 -4.44 -4.99 10.38
CA TYR A 88 -4.33 -6.02 9.35
C TYR A 88 -5.63 -6.84 9.27
N LYS A 89 -6.18 -7.27 10.41
CA LYS A 89 -7.42 -8.06 10.44
C LYS A 89 -8.59 -7.30 9.84
N GLU A 90 -8.78 -6.04 10.21
CA GLU A 90 -9.85 -5.19 9.69
C GLU A 90 -9.72 -5.01 8.18
N ARG A 91 -8.51 -4.71 7.69
CA ARG A 91 -8.23 -4.53 6.26
C ARG A 91 -8.41 -5.82 5.46
N HIS A 92 -7.90 -6.93 5.97
CA HIS A 92 -8.08 -8.24 5.35
C HIS A 92 -9.58 -8.60 5.23
N GLN A 93 -10.36 -8.39 6.29
CA GLN A 93 -11.81 -8.60 6.27
C GLN A 93 -12.53 -7.68 5.28
N ALA A 94 -12.13 -6.41 5.21
CA ALA A 94 -12.68 -5.46 4.26
C ALA A 94 -12.41 -5.90 2.81
N MET A 95 -11.20 -6.35 2.49
CA MET A 95 -10.85 -6.87 1.16
C MET A 95 -11.61 -8.16 0.82
N VAL A 96 -11.72 -9.11 1.76
CA VAL A 96 -12.48 -10.35 1.56
C VAL A 96 -13.96 -10.06 1.30
N GLN A 97 -14.54 -9.08 2.00
CA GLN A 97 -15.93 -8.69 1.77
C GLN A 97 -16.11 -7.99 0.42
N MET A 98 -15.16 -7.14 0.04
CA MET A 98 -15.15 -6.42 -1.22
C MET A 98 -14.96 -7.33 -2.45
N ASN A 99 -14.19 -8.42 -2.34
CA ASN A 99 -14.07 -9.42 -3.41
C ASN A 99 -15.43 -10.06 -3.81
N LYS A 100 -16.48 -9.93 -2.99
CA LYS A 100 -17.84 -10.36 -3.33
C LYS A 100 -18.57 -9.38 -4.25
N ASP A 101 -18.17 -8.12 -4.24
CA ASP A 101 -18.74 -7.01 -5.02
C ASP A 101 -17.72 -6.42 -6.02
N THR A 102 -16.78 -7.26 -6.50
CA THR A 102 -15.60 -6.87 -7.30
C THR A 102 -15.96 -5.98 -8.49
N ASP A 103 -16.99 -6.34 -9.27
CA ASP A 103 -17.37 -5.60 -10.48
C ASP A 103 -17.78 -4.15 -10.19
N ALA A 104 -18.48 -3.92 -9.09
CA ALA A 104 -18.93 -2.59 -8.71
C ALA A 104 -17.75 -1.70 -8.29
N GLN A 105 -16.78 -2.26 -7.57
CA GLN A 105 -15.59 -1.50 -7.21
C GLN A 105 -14.69 -1.24 -8.43
N VAL A 106 -14.50 -2.22 -9.31
CA VAL A 106 -13.71 -2.03 -10.54
C VAL A 106 -14.29 -0.87 -11.34
N ALA A 107 -15.60 -0.87 -11.60
CA ALA A 107 -16.27 0.21 -12.32
C ALA A 107 -16.15 1.57 -11.59
N LYS A 108 -16.24 1.59 -10.26
CA LYS A 108 -16.01 2.82 -9.48
C LYS A 108 -14.57 3.32 -9.63
N SER A 109 -13.59 2.43 -9.57
CA SER A 109 -12.17 2.79 -9.60
C SER A 109 -11.75 3.27 -10.98
N GLU A 110 -12.29 2.69 -12.05
CA GLU A 110 -12.12 3.20 -13.41
C GLU A 110 -12.66 4.62 -13.54
N LYS A 111 -13.87 4.88 -13.00
CA LYS A 111 -14.46 6.21 -13.01
C LYS A 111 -13.66 7.22 -12.18
N ASP A 112 -13.22 6.83 -10.98
CA ASP A 112 -12.40 7.67 -10.11
C ASP A 112 -11.04 7.98 -10.78
N TYR A 113 -10.49 7.01 -11.52
CA TYR A 113 -9.27 7.17 -12.30
C TYR A 113 -9.44 8.15 -13.47
N GLU A 114 -10.53 8.02 -14.23
CA GLU A 114 -10.88 8.96 -15.30
C GLU A 114 -11.11 10.39 -14.77
N GLU A 115 -11.77 10.52 -13.62
CA GLU A 115 -11.99 11.82 -12.97
C GLU A 115 -10.66 12.46 -12.56
N ALA A 116 -9.73 11.70 -11.97
CA ALA A 116 -8.42 12.20 -11.61
C ALA A 116 -7.62 12.68 -12.84
N GLN A 117 -7.67 11.93 -13.95
CA GLN A 117 -7.05 12.37 -15.20
C GLN A 117 -7.65 13.67 -15.73
N ALA A 118 -8.98 13.83 -15.63
CA ALA A 118 -9.66 15.06 -16.04
C ALA A 118 -9.26 16.26 -15.16
N LEU A 119 -9.15 16.07 -13.85
CA LEU A 119 -8.67 17.10 -12.91
C LEU A 119 -7.24 17.54 -13.23
N LEU A 120 -6.33 16.61 -13.50
CA LEU A 120 -4.95 16.92 -13.85
C LEU A 120 -4.83 17.67 -15.19
N LYS A 121 -5.65 17.30 -16.19
CA LYS A 121 -5.74 18.04 -17.47
C LYS A 121 -6.33 19.44 -17.27
N GLY A 122 -7.33 19.56 -16.42
CA GLY A 122 -7.94 20.84 -16.06
C GLY A 122 -6.93 21.78 -15.38
N PHE A 123 -6.14 21.25 -14.43
CA PHE A 123 -5.08 21.99 -13.74
C PHE A 123 -4.08 22.61 -14.72
N GLN A 124 -3.67 21.90 -15.78
CA GLN A 124 -2.74 22.45 -16.77
C GLN A 124 -3.27 23.73 -17.46
N SER A 125 -4.59 23.92 -17.46
CA SER A 125 -5.24 25.11 -18.03
C SER A 125 -5.56 26.18 -16.98
N SER A 126 -5.95 25.80 -15.76
CA SER A 126 -6.44 26.73 -14.73
C SER A 126 -5.41 27.07 -13.64
N GLY A 127 -4.46 26.18 -13.36
CA GLY A 127 -3.51 26.29 -12.25
C GLY A 127 -4.12 26.04 -10.85
N GLU A 128 -5.33 25.47 -10.77
CA GLU A 128 -6.05 25.27 -9.51
C GLU A 128 -5.50 24.10 -8.70
N ILE A 129 -4.69 24.39 -7.67
CA ILE A 129 -4.07 23.38 -6.79
C ILE A 129 -5.08 22.42 -6.15
N GLU A 130 -6.31 22.87 -5.88
CA GLU A 130 -7.38 22.00 -5.36
C GLU A 130 -7.67 20.79 -6.28
N SER A 131 -7.48 20.94 -7.59
CA SER A 131 -7.60 19.84 -8.54
C SER A 131 -6.52 18.77 -8.32
N LEU A 132 -5.32 19.17 -7.92
CA LEU A 132 -4.22 18.25 -7.58
C LEU A 132 -4.53 17.49 -6.29
N SER A 133 -5.01 18.18 -5.25
CA SER A 133 -5.44 17.56 -3.99
C SER A 133 -6.54 16.53 -4.23
N LYS A 134 -7.56 16.89 -5.02
CA LYS A 134 -8.66 15.97 -5.33
C LYS A 134 -8.20 14.77 -6.17
N ALA A 135 -7.32 14.98 -7.15
CA ALA A 135 -6.74 13.87 -7.93
C ALA A 135 -5.96 12.91 -7.02
N ALA A 136 -5.14 13.44 -6.10
CA ALA A 136 -4.40 12.65 -5.13
C ALA A 136 -5.32 11.84 -4.20
N GLN A 137 -6.39 12.45 -3.69
CA GLN A 137 -7.40 11.75 -2.88
C GLN A 137 -8.04 10.56 -3.63
N LEU A 138 -8.37 10.75 -4.91
CA LEU A 138 -8.92 9.68 -5.74
C LEU A 138 -7.90 8.54 -5.93
N MET A 139 -6.63 8.86 -6.23
CA MET A 139 -5.59 7.86 -6.42
C MET A 139 -5.31 7.05 -5.14
N VAL A 140 -5.19 7.72 -3.99
CA VAL A 140 -5.03 7.03 -2.69
C VAL A 140 -6.25 6.14 -2.40
N GLY A 141 -7.45 6.64 -2.70
CA GLY A 141 -8.68 5.86 -2.56
C GLY A 141 -8.74 4.61 -3.44
N ILE A 142 -8.20 4.65 -4.66
CA ILE A 142 -8.08 3.46 -5.52
C ILE A 142 -7.04 2.50 -4.94
N LEU A 143 -5.88 2.99 -4.50
CA LEU A 143 -4.80 2.18 -3.94
C LEU A 143 -5.20 1.47 -2.65
N ASP A 144 -6.13 2.02 -1.86
CA ASP A 144 -6.72 1.36 -0.69
C ASP A 144 -7.39 0.00 -1.04
N TYR A 145 -7.74 -0.23 -2.30
CA TYR A 145 -8.36 -1.47 -2.76
C TYR A 145 -7.54 -2.20 -3.83
N PHE A 146 -6.82 -1.46 -4.66
CA PHE A 146 -6.00 -1.95 -5.75
C PHE A 146 -4.56 -1.44 -5.57
N PRO A 147 -3.83 -1.91 -4.55
CA PRO A 147 -2.45 -1.48 -4.30
C PRO A 147 -1.51 -1.82 -5.48
N GLY A 148 -1.93 -2.79 -6.32
CA GLY A 148 -1.29 -3.17 -7.57
C GLY A 148 -1.50 -2.21 -8.75
N HIS A 149 -2.24 -1.11 -8.59
CA HIS A 149 -2.63 -0.25 -9.70
C HIS A 149 -1.52 0.75 -10.08
N ALA A 150 -0.55 0.31 -10.89
CA ALA A 150 0.62 1.11 -11.31
C ALA A 150 0.27 2.52 -11.87
N GLY A 151 -0.86 2.64 -12.57
CA GLY A 151 -1.32 3.95 -13.08
C GLY A 151 -1.59 5.00 -11.99
N CYS A 152 -1.98 4.58 -10.78
CA CYS A 152 -2.22 5.51 -9.68
C CYS A 152 -0.89 6.12 -9.20
N TYR A 153 0.14 5.30 -9.04
CA TYR A 153 1.49 5.78 -8.71
C TYR A 153 2.06 6.71 -9.77
N HIS A 154 1.81 6.42 -11.05
CA HIS A 154 2.19 7.32 -12.13
C HIS A 154 1.49 8.68 -12.04
N LEU A 155 0.17 8.73 -11.80
CA LEU A 155 -0.56 9.99 -11.66
C LEU A 155 -0.17 10.76 -10.39
N LEU A 156 0.11 10.07 -9.28
CA LEU A 156 0.64 10.70 -8.07
C LEU A 156 2.05 11.26 -8.28
N GLY A 157 2.94 10.52 -8.93
CA GLY A 157 4.27 10.99 -9.31
C GLY A 157 4.20 12.20 -10.23
N PHE A 158 3.29 12.20 -11.22
CA PHE A 158 3.03 13.36 -12.06
C PHE A 158 2.53 14.57 -11.25
N THR A 159 1.64 14.35 -10.28
CA THR A 159 1.12 15.39 -9.39
C THR A 159 2.26 16.07 -8.62
N LEU A 160 3.16 15.28 -8.03
CA LEU A 160 4.34 15.79 -7.32
C LEU A 160 5.34 16.49 -8.24
N TYR A 161 5.55 15.95 -9.44
CA TYR A 161 6.41 16.60 -10.45
C TYR A 161 5.92 18.01 -10.79
N VAL A 162 4.60 18.19 -10.96
CA VAL A 162 3.99 19.50 -11.23
C VAL A 162 4.13 20.46 -10.04
N LEU A 163 4.15 19.94 -8.82
CA LEU A 163 4.45 20.70 -7.59
C LEU A 163 5.94 20.97 -7.38
N ASN A 164 6.81 20.48 -8.28
CA ASN A 164 8.27 20.55 -8.18
C ASN A 164 8.88 19.73 -7.01
N GLU A 165 8.15 18.72 -6.52
CA GLU A 165 8.62 17.73 -5.54
C GLU A 165 9.24 16.53 -6.25
N LEU A 166 10.41 16.75 -6.87
CA LEU A 166 11.00 15.81 -7.83
C LEU A 166 11.49 14.49 -7.20
N GLU A 167 12.04 14.52 -5.98
CA GLU A 167 12.53 13.34 -5.29
C GLU A 167 11.37 12.43 -4.87
N ASP A 168 10.30 13.03 -4.34
CA ASP A 168 9.08 12.32 -3.97
C ASP A 168 8.32 11.78 -5.19
N ALA A 169 8.31 12.55 -6.29
CA ALA A 169 7.77 12.08 -7.57
C ALA A 169 8.49 10.83 -8.06
N LEU A 170 9.82 10.82 -8.03
CA LEU A 170 10.62 9.65 -8.39
C LEU A 170 10.33 8.45 -7.47
N THR A 171 10.23 8.70 -6.17
CA THR A 171 9.90 7.65 -5.18
C THR A 171 8.60 6.94 -5.54
N LEU A 172 7.53 7.70 -5.84
CA LEU A 172 6.25 7.08 -6.22
C LEU A 172 6.33 6.35 -7.57
N LEU A 173 7.08 6.86 -8.54
CA LEU A 173 7.27 6.19 -9.83
C LEU A 173 8.06 4.88 -9.68
N GLU A 174 9.06 4.85 -8.81
CA GLU A 174 9.83 3.64 -8.50
C GLU A 174 8.94 2.59 -7.85
N ILE A 175 8.10 2.97 -6.88
CA ILE A 175 7.10 2.06 -6.27
C ILE A 175 6.16 1.52 -7.36
N GLY A 176 5.62 2.39 -8.22
CA GLY A 176 4.75 1.98 -9.33
C GLY A 176 5.42 0.97 -10.28
N SER A 177 6.71 1.16 -10.58
CA SER A 177 7.49 0.25 -11.42
C SER A 177 7.79 -1.09 -10.73
N MET A 178 7.91 -1.13 -9.40
CA MET A 178 8.06 -2.39 -8.66
C MET A 178 6.76 -3.19 -8.66
N VAL A 179 5.63 -2.47 -8.57
CA VAL A 179 4.28 -3.05 -8.58
C VAL A 179 3.93 -3.66 -9.94
N ASP A 180 4.15 -2.95 -11.04
CA ASP A 180 4.00 -3.48 -12.40
C ASP A 180 5.18 -3.03 -13.29
N PRO A 181 6.20 -3.89 -13.46
CA PRO A 181 7.35 -3.59 -14.30
C PRO A 181 7.05 -3.40 -15.78
N ASN A 182 5.87 -3.85 -16.25
CA ASN A 182 5.45 -3.73 -17.65
C ASN A 182 4.46 -2.57 -17.85
N TYR A 183 4.17 -1.80 -16.81
CA TYR A 183 3.29 -0.66 -16.92
C TYR A 183 3.91 0.39 -17.84
N GLU A 184 3.26 0.65 -18.97
CA GLU A 184 3.57 1.77 -19.83
C GLU A 184 2.47 2.84 -19.68
N PRO A 185 2.82 4.09 -19.31
CA PRO A 185 1.87 5.18 -19.34
C PRO A 185 1.29 5.32 -20.75
N ILE A 186 -0.05 5.37 -20.84
CA ILE A 186 -0.71 5.58 -22.13
C ILE A 186 -0.25 6.95 -22.68
N ARG A 187 0.39 6.91 -23.86
CA ARG A 187 0.92 8.09 -24.58
C ARG A 187 -0.16 8.96 -25.18
#